data_AF-A0A7W0DQ98-F1
#
_entry.id   AF-A0A7W0DQ98-F1
#
_cell.length_a   1.000
_cell.length_b   1.000
_cell.length_c   1.000
_cell.angle_alpha   90.00
_cell.angle_beta   90.00
_cell.angle_gamma   90.00
#
_symmetry.space_group_name_H-M   'P 1'
#
loop_
_entity.id
_entity.type
_entity.pdbx_description
1 polymer ?
#
loop_
_entity_poly.entity_id
_entity_poly.type
_entity_poly.pdbx_seq_one_letter_code
_entity_poly.pdbx_strand_id
1 'polypeptide(L)'
;MATFHIKQQSGFIQNADVIHNHGGLPGDLTQTLTQLIEELRGHTTDNDDRAAQAAAELVGALEEASSPTASPGRIRAGLTKAAELLAGVAATAGIVGSLEAIVAALPLG
;
A
#
# COMPACT_ATOMS: atom_id res chain seq x y z
N MET A 1 21.55 15.24 21.20
CA MET A 1 20.92 13.92 21.39
C MET A 1 19.43 14.11 21.21
N ALA A 2 18.86 13.67 20.09
CA ALA A 2 17.43 13.80 19.82
C ALA A 2 16.74 12.47 20.15
N THR A 3 15.87 12.49 21.16
CA THR A 3 15.05 11.36 21.58
C THR A 3 13.76 11.34 20.76
N PHE A 4 13.53 10.25 20.02
CA PHE A 4 12.27 10.03 19.31
C PHE A 4 11.31 9.26 20.22
N HIS A 5 10.28 9.95 20.72
CA HIS A 5 9.16 9.30 21.41
C HIS A 5 8.14 8.83 20.36
N ILE A 6 8.13 7.54 20.08
CA ILE A 6 7.06 6.91 19.31
C ILE A 6 5.99 6.47 20.32
N LYS A 7 4.96 7.29 20.49
CA LYS A 7 3.80 6.95 21.31
C LYS A 7 2.92 5.99 20.49
N GLN A 8 3.05 4.70 20.77
CA GLN A 8 2.07 3.67 20.38
C GLN A 8 0.67 4.13 20.80
N GLN A 9 -0.15 4.54 19.84
CA GLN A 9 -1.55 4.84 20.06
C GLN A 9 -2.38 3.77 19.34
N SER A 10 -2.85 2.84 20.17
CA SER A 10 -3.78 1.78 19.83
C SER A 10 -5.13 2.39 19.45
N GLY A 11 -5.66 1.98 18.29
CA GLY A 11 -7.07 2.12 17.93
C GLY A 11 -7.39 3.21 16.91
N PHE A 12 -7.95 2.76 15.77
CA PHE A 12 -8.81 3.50 14.85
C PHE A 12 -8.15 4.59 13.99
N ILE A 13 -7.80 4.18 12.76
CA ILE A 13 -7.93 4.92 11.49
C ILE A 13 -8.06 6.43 11.66
N GLN A 14 -6.92 7.10 11.82
CA GLN A 14 -6.78 8.54 11.59
C GLN A 14 -5.51 8.75 10.77
N ASN A 15 -5.54 8.36 9.50
CA ASN A 15 -4.53 8.82 8.55
C ASN A 15 -5.17 9.24 7.22
N ALA A 16 -6.27 10.01 7.34
CA ALA A 16 -6.80 10.80 6.23
C ALA A 16 -5.93 12.05 5.92
N ASP A 17 -4.63 12.02 6.25
CA ASP A 17 -3.67 13.12 6.06
C ASP A 17 -2.50 12.73 5.14
N VAL A 18 -2.65 11.70 4.30
CA VAL A 18 -1.57 11.24 3.39
C VAL A 18 -1.80 11.67 1.94
N ILE A 19 -2.42 12.84 1.73
CA ILE A 19 -2.37 13.52 0.43
C ILE A 19 -1.93 14.96 0.65
N HIS A 20 -0.81 15.15 1.35
CA HIS A 20 -0.10 16.43 1.35
C HIS A 20 1.12 16.32 0.43
N ASN A 21 0.84 16.51 -0.86
CA ASN A 21 1.64 17.26 -1.83
C ASN A 21 3.18 17.12 -1.73
N HIS A 22 3.80 16.36 -2.65
CA HIS A 22 4.97 16.84 -3.40
C HIS A 22 5.09 16.07 -4.72
N GLY A 23 4.97 16.78 -5.84
CA GLY A 23 5.06 16.21 -7.18
C GLY A 23 6.41 15.54 -7.47
N GLY A 24 6.33 14.35 -8.07
CA GLY A 24 7.46 13.62 -8.66
C GLY A 24 7.62 12.21 -8.09
N LEU A 25 7.15 11.18 -8.82
CA LEU A 25 7.54 9.77 -8.61
C LEU A 25 9.08 9.66 -8.52
N PRO A 26 9.71 8.79 -7.70
CA PRO A 26 9.26 7.49 -7.15
C PRO A 26 9.34 7.35 -5.61
N GLY A 27 9.59 8.43 -4.86
CA GLY A 27 9.61 8.39 -3.38
C GLY A 27 8.22 8.27 -2.76
N ASP A 28 7.20 8.77 -3.45
CA ASP A 28 5.81 8.81 -2.96
C ASP A 28 5.12 7.44 -3.08
N LEU A 29 5.43 6.70 -4.14
CA LEU A 29 4.86 5.38 -4.40
C LEU A 29 5.31 4.35 -3.37
N THR A 30 6.62 4.27 -3.11
CA THR A 30 7.17 3.32 -2.12
C THR A 30 6.63 3.62 -0.71
N GLN A 31 6.48 4.90 -0.35
CA GLN A 31 5.85 5.28 0.92
C GLN A 31 4.36 4.90 0.98
N THR A 32 3.61 5.19 -0.08
CA THR A 32 2.17 4.87 -0.17
C THR A 32 1.94 3.36 -0.09
N LEU A 33 2.74 2.57 -0.81
CA LEU A 33 2.66 1.10 -0.76
C LEU A 33 3.04 0.56 0.62
N THR A 34 4.08 1.11 1.24
CA THR A 34 4.47 0.73 2.60
C THR A 34 3.32 0.94 3.58
N GLN A 35 2.65 2.09 3.53
CA GLN A 35 1.49 2.36 4.39
C GLN A 35 0.33 1.41 4.12
N LEU A 36 -0.01 1.12 2.86
CA LEU A 36 -1.09 0.18 2.53
C LEU A 36 -0.79 -1.22 3.05
N ILE A 37 0.47 -1.67 3.03
CA ILE A 37 0.88 -2.97 3.59
C ILE A 37 0.75 -2.99 5.12
N GLU A 38 1.10 -1.90 5.80
CA GLU A 38 0.94 -1.77 7.26
C GLU A 38 -0.54 -1.70 7.66
N GLU A 39 -1.34 -0.92 6.94
CA GLU A 39 -2.78 -0.83 7.14
C GLU A 39 -3.42 -2.20 6.91
N LEU A 40 -3.06 -2.89 5.82
CA LEU A 40 -3.56 -4.22 5.53
C LEU A 40 -3.22 -5.23 6.63
N ARG A 41 -1.98 -5.22 7.14
CA ARG A 41 -1.57 -6.05 8.29
C ARG A 41 -2.30 -5.69 9.59
N GLY A 42 -2.64 -4.41 9.78
CA GLY A 42 -3.44 -3.96 10.91
C GLY A 42 -4.91 -4.39 10.82
N HIS A 43 -5.43 -4.57 9.60
CA HIS A 43 -6.79 -5.03 9.32
C HIS A 43 -6.92 -6.57 9.25
N THR A 44 -5.84 -7.30 8.98
CA THR A 44 -5.84 -8.76 9.07
C THR A 44 -5.85 -9.21 10.52
N THR A 45 -7.03 -9.60 11.02
CA THR A 45 -7.08 -10.61 12.09
C THR A 45 -6.53 -11.92 11.54
N ASP A 46 -5.71 -12.62 12.32
CA ASP A 46 -4.86 -13.83 12.10
C ASP A 46 -5.31 -14.90 11.08
N ASN A 47 -6.53 -14.85 10.52
CA ASN A 47 -7.17 -15.91 9.77
C ASN A 47 -7.62 -15.54 8.33
N ASP A 48 -7.18 -14.40 7.78
CA ASP A 48 -7.56 -13.97 6.43
C ASP A 48 -6.44 -14.23 5.41
N ASP A 49 -6.39 -15.47 4.90
CA ASP A 49 -5.40 -15.96 3.92
C ASP A 49 -5.32 -15.04 2.68
N ARG A 50 -6.44 -14.42 2.28
CA ARG A 50 -6.50 -13.51 1.13
C ARG A 50 -5.78 -12.20 1.38
N ALA A 51 -5.95 -11.64 2.57
CA ALA A 51 -5.29 -10.39 2.91
C ALA A 51 -3.78 -10.61 3.17
N ALA A 52 -3.39 -11.78 3.67
CA ALA A 52 -1.98 -12.18 3.71
C ALA A 52 -1.38 -12.31 2.29
N GLN A 53 -2.09 -12.93 1.34
CA GLN A 53 -1.68 -12.97 -0.06
C GLN A 53 -1.60 -11.57 -0.69
N ALA A 54 -2.59 -10.72 -0.44
CA ALA A 54 -2.58 -9.35 -0.94
C ALA A 54 -1.39 -8.55 -0.38
N ALA A 55 -1.06 -8.70 0.90
CA ALA A 55 0.11 -8.07 1.49
C ALA A 55 1.41 -8.52 0.81
N ALA A 56 1.53 -9.81 0.48
CA ALA A 56 2.70 -10.32 -0.24
C ALA A 56 2.83 -9.73 -1.66
N GLU A 57 1.73 -9.59 -2.40
CA GLU A 57 1.73 -8.95 -3.73
C GLU A 57 2.10 -7.46 -3.64
N LEU A 58 1.64 -6.76 -2.60
CA LEU A 58 2.01 -5.35 -2.35
C LEU A 58 3.48 -5.19 -1.98
N VAL A 59 4.04 -6.09 -1.16
CA VAL A 59 5.47 -6.11 -0.84
C VAL A 59 6.29 -6.31 -2.12
N GLY A 60 5.91 -7.26 -2.99
CA GLY A 60 6.59 -7.46 -4.27
C GLY A 60 6.50 -6.22 -5.17
N ALA A 61 5.35 -5.56 -5.24
CA ALA A 61 5.19 -4.31 -5.98
C ALA A 61 6.03 -3.16 -5.39
N LEU A 62 6.18 -3.11 -4.06
CA LEU A 62 7.03 -2.16 -3.35
C LEU A 62 8.52 -2.39 -3.65
N GLU A 63 8.98 -3.65 -3.63
CA GLU A 63 10.36 -4.00 -3.98
C GLU A 63 10.67 -3.64 -5.44
N GLU A 64 9.77 -3.95 -6.37
CA GLU A 64 9.91 -3.54 -7.77
C GLU A 64 9.91 -2.01 -7.92
N ALA A 65 9.06 -1.29 -7.18
CA ALA A 65 9.03 0.18 -7.18
C ALA A 65 10.29 0.81 -6.57
N SER A 66 10.93 0.12 -5.63
CA SER A 66 12.19 0.55 -5.02
C SER A 66 13.41 0.24 -5.89
N SER A 67 13.24 -0.56 -6.95
CA SER A 67 14.33 -0.91 -7.87
C SER A 67 14.58 0.20 -8.90
N PRO A 68 15.84 0.54 -9.21
CA PRO A 68 16.15 1.52 -10.27
C PRO A 68 15.74 1.06 -11.67
N THR A 69 15.44 -0.23 -11.85
CA THR A 69 14.93 -0.81 -13.10
C THR A 69 13.42 -1.11 -13.03
N ALA A 70 12.71 -0.46 -12.11
CA ALA A 70 11.27 -0.58 -11.91
C ALA A 70 10.51 -0.52 -13.25
N SER A 71 9.74 -1.56 -13.54
CA SER A 71 8.80 -1.54 -14.67
C SER A 71 7.42 -1.14 -14.16
N PRO A 72 6.85 0.01 -14.61
CA PRO A 72 5.53 0.46 -14.19
C PRO A 72 4.45 -0.61 -14.42
N GLY A 73 4.58 -1.40 -15.49
CA GLY A 73 3.67 -2.50 -15.80
C GLY A 73 3.69 -3.63 -14.77
N ARG A 74 4.86 -3.96 -14.21
CA ARG A 74 4.98 -5.01 -13.16
C ARG A 74 4.40 -4.55 -11.83
N ILE A 75 4.70 -3.31 -11.45
CA ILE A 75 4.14 -2.70 -10.23
C ILE A 75 2.62 -2.66 -10.34
N ARG A 76 2.10 -2.19 -11.48
CA ARG A 76 0.67 -2.13 -11.77
C ARG A 76 0.00 -3.51 -11.66
N ALA A 77 0.64 -4.55 -12.18
CA ALA A 77 0.14 -5.92 -12.11
C ALA A 77 0.05 -6.42 -10.65
N GLY A 78 1.09 -6.20 -9.84
CA GLY A 78 1.08 -6.57 -8.42
C GLY A 78 -0.01 -5.84 -7.63
N LEU A 79 -0.20 -4.54 -7.89
CA LEU A 79 -1.24 -3.73 -7.25
C LEU A 79 -2.65 -4.15 -7.63
N THR A 80 -2.87 -4.44 -8.92
CA THR A 80 -4.17 -4.91 -9.42
C THR A 80 -4.53 -6.24 -8.75
N LYS A 81 -3.57 -7.16 -8.68
CA LYS A 81 -3.78 -8.48 -8.06
C LYS A 81 -4.04 -8.39 -6.57
N ALA A 82 -3.35 -7.49 -5.86
CA ALA A 82 -3.65 -7.19 -4.46
C ALA A 82 -5.08 -6.63 -4.30
N ALA A 83 -5.51 -5.71 -5.17
CA ALA A 83 -6.86 -5.16 -5.14
C ALA A 83 -7.93 -6.25 -5.37
N GLU A 84 -7.71 -7.16 -6.32
CA GLU A 84 -8.62 -8.29 -6.59
C GLU A 84 -8.75 -9.24 -5.40
N LEU A 85 -7.64 -9.55 -4.72
CA LEU A 85 -7.65 -10.40 -3.51
C LEU A 85 -8.44 -9.74 -2.36
N LEU A 86 -8.40 -8.41 -2.27
CA LEU A 86 -9.05 -7.61 -1.24
C LEU A 86 -10.48 -7.18 -1.60
N ALA A 87 -10.91 -7.30 -2.87
CA ALA A 87 -12.24 -6.89 -3.34
C ALA A 87 -13.40 -7.62 -2.62
N GLY A 88 -13.13 -8.74 -1.96
CA GLY A 88 -14.09 -9.49 -1.16
C GLY A 88 -14.04 -9.22 0.35
N VAL A 89 -13.11 -8.39 0.83
CA VAL A 89 -12.89 -8.16 2.26
C VAL A 89 -13.38 -6.74 2.62
N ALA A 90 -14.54 -6.65 3.26
CA ALA A 90 -15.19 -5.36 3.57
C ALA A 90 -14.31 -4.46 4.47
N ALA A 91 -13.51 -5.06 5.36
CA ALA A 91 -12.57 -4.35 6.22
C ALA A 91 -11.44 -3.64 5.44
N THR A 92 -11.19 -4.04 4.19
CA THR A 92 -10.12 -3.52 3.34
C THR A 92 -10.65 -2.77 2.11
N ALA A 93 -11.93 -2.41 2.09
CA ALA A 93 -12.53 -1.67 0.98
C ALA A 93 -11.84 -0.31 0.72
N GLY A 94 -11.35 0.35 1.78
CA GLY A 94 -10.54 1.58 1.65
C GLY A 94 -9.20 1.33 0.96
N ILE A 95 -8.53 0.22 1.28
CA ILE A 95 -7.26 -0.19 0.70
C ILE A 95 -7.43 -0.49 -0.81
N VAL A 96 -8.51 -1.17 -1.19
CA VAL A 96 -8.85 -1.45 -2.60
C VAL A 96 -8.96 -0.15 -3.40
N GLY A 97 -9.70 0.84 -2.89
CA GLY A 97 -9.84 2.13 -3.56
C GLY A 97 -8.50 2.87 -3.73
N SER A 98 -7.64 2.84 -2.71
CA SER A 98 -6.28 3.39 -2.79
C SER A 98 -5.42 2.67 -3.84
N LEU A 99 -5.50 1.34 -3.91
CA LEU A 99 -4.77 0.56 -4.91
C LEU A 99 -5.21 0.88 -6.33
N GLU A 100 -6.51 1.00 -6.59
CA GLU A 100 -7.03 1.40 -7.90
C GLU A 100 -6.56 2.81 -8.29
N ALA A 101 -6.54 3.75 -7.35
CA ALA A 101 -6.03 5.10 -7.59
C ALA A 101 -4.53 5.09 -7.96
N ILE A 102 -3.72 4.29 -7.28
CA ILE A 102 -2.28 4.15 -7.57
C ILE A 102 -2.07 3.49 -8.94
N VAL A 103 -2.81 2.43 -9.24
CA VAL A 103 -2.81 1.73 -10.54
C VAL A 103 -3.15 2.69 -11.69
N ALA A 104 -4.08 3.62 -11.46
CA ALA A 104 -4.46 4.64 -12.44
C ALA A 104 -3.43 5.77 -12.57
N ALA A 105 -2.69 6.07 -11.49
CA ALA A 105 -1.64 7.08 -11.47
C ALA A 105 -0.30 6.59 -12.09
N LEU A 106 -0.10 5.27 -12.18
CA LEU A 106 1.08 4.70 -12.83
C LEU A 106 1.06 4.97 -14.35
N PRO A 107 2.17 5.42 -14.94
CA PRO A 107 2.24 5.66 -16.37
C PRO A 107 2.02 4.36 -17.15
N LEU A 108 1.18 4.44 -18.19
CA LEU A 108 1.02 3.40 -19.21
C LEU A 108 2.29 3.40 -20.07
N GLY A 109 3.37 2.81 -19.54
CA GLY A 109 4.62 2.64 -20.25
C GLY A 109 4.47 1.80 -21.52
#